data_AF-A0A6I0EJ74-F1
#
_entry.id   AF-A0A6I0EJ74-F1
#
_cell.length_a   1.000
_cell.length_b   1.000
_cell.length_c   1.000
_cell.angle_alpha   90.00
_cell.angle_beta   90.00
_cell.angle_gamma   90.00
#
_symmetry.space_group_name_H-M   'P 1'
#
loop_
_entity.id
_entity.type
_entity.pdbx_description
1 polymer ?
#
loop_
_entity_poly.entity_id
_entity_poly.type
_entity_poly.pdbx_seq_one_letter_code
_entity_poly.pdbx_strand_id
1 'polypeptide(L)'
;MRKARVRRQALGAAILAAAISAACPALAQGWWPWSNSEPERPPIPDEPVYREPPPAQGESPTMQPRPEPAPGAQMPPPQSAPAVNWSTKNPICLQLEQRLVQDGQRSSGMRDRLPAIEAQMQQAEQAYEQSRSDLERFDCYEYFIFSKTLRRSRRCVDLAQQGEDARRRLSELEAQRQQIVSSGERSYRDDIVRELARNNCGANYVQEARRYDRDRESSIWQDEGESSFSSPWNPFSGTHSSATYRTVCVRLCDGYYFPVSFSTLPSHFEQDAEACQSKCAAPAELYYYQNPGAAMDQSIAFRTQEPYTSLKTAFRYRKELVKGCSCKEAEYVPADAPAGDGKRADTGATTGWEARSEIEAQNQR
;
A
#
# COMPACT_ATOMS: atom_id res chain seq x y z
N MET A 1 33.51 18.88 -59.09
CA MET A 1 32.03 18.96 -59.15
C MET A 1 31.50 17.78 -59.98
N ARG A 2 30.45 17.10 -59.48
CA ARG A 2 29.36 16.38 -60.22
C ARG A 2 29.81 15.41 -61.34
N LYS A 3 29.86 14.07 -61.24
CA LYS A 3 28.95 13.06 -60.65
C LYS A 3 27.47 13.29 -60.97
N ALA A 4 27.00 12.78 -62.12
CA ALA A 4 25.63 12.29 -62.34
C ALA A 4 25.49 11.57 -63.69
N ARG A 5 24.66 10.51 -63.70
CA ARG A 5 24.23 9.63 -64.82
C ARG A 5 25.30 8.62 -65.22
N VAL A 6 25.16 7.34 -64.88
CA VAL A 6 24.10 6.46 -65.37
C VAL A 6 23.58 5.54 -64.25
N ARG A 7 22.25 5.59 -64.08
CA ARG A 7 21.44 4.73 -63.21
C ARG A 7 20.67 3.79 -64.14
N ARG A 8 20.39 2.58 -63.64
CA ARG A 8 19.47 1.56 -64.19
C ARG A 8 20.10 0.66 -65.25
N GLN A 9 20.60 -0.50 -64.83
CA GLN A 9 20.44 -1.84 -65.46
C GLN A 9 21.37 -2.86 -64.75
N ALA A 10 21.28 -2.96 -63.42
CA ALA A 10 22.00 -4.01 -62.66
C ALA A 10 21.22 -4.44 -61.41
N LEU A 11 19.88 -4.39 -61.49
CA LEU A 11 18.97 -4.96 -60.51
C LEU A 11 18.22 -6.08 -61.22
N GLY A 12 18.81 -7.27 -61.27
CA GLY A 12 18.19 -8.41 -61.93
C GLY A 12 19.14 -9.55 -62.30
N ALA A 13 20.09 -9.93 -61.44
CA ALA A 13 20.88 -11.16 -61.63
C ALA A 13 21.63 -11.64 -60.37
N ALA A 14 21.11 -11.38 -59.16
CA ALA A 14 21.76 -11.85 -57.92
C ALA A 14 20.76 -12.34 -56.86
N ILE A 15 19.62 -12.90 -57.27
CA ILE A 15 18.64 -13.58 -56.39
C ILE A 15 18.72 -15.11 -56.54
N LEU A 16 19.60 -15.66 -57.38
CA LEU A 16 19.74 -17.10 -57.60
C LEU A 16 21.06 -17.69 -57.03
N ALA A 17 21.48 -17.23 -55.84
CA ALA A 17 22.64 -17.81 -55.14
C ALA A 17 22.45 -17.90 -53.60
N ALA A 18 21.21 -18.05 -53.12
CA ALA A 18 20.93 -18.20 -51.69
C ALA A 18 19.80 -19.21 -51.40
N ALA A 19 19.87 -20.40 -52.01
CA ALA A 19 18.87 -21.46 -51.79
C ALA A 19 19.45 -22.88 -51.72
N ILE A 20 20.65 -23.06 -51.18
CA ILE A 20 21.18 -24.39 -50.84
C ILE A 20 21.96 -24.30 -49.53
N SER A 21 21.26 -24.34 -48.39
CA SER A 21 21.80 -24.67 -47.05
C SER A 21 20.63 -24.77 -46.05
N ALA A 22 19.79 -25.79 -46.17
CA ALA A 22 18.76 -26.09 -45.17
C ALA A 22 18.55 -27.60 -45.06
N ALA A 23 19.55 -28.31 -44.53
CA ALA A 23 19.40 -29.66 -43.98
C ALA A 23 20.63 -30.00 -43.12
N CYS A 24 20.70 -29.45 -41.91
CA CYS A 24 21.48 -30.02 -40.81
C CYS A 24 20.50 -30.26 -39.65
N PRO A 25 20.28 -31.52 -39.22
CA PRO A 25 19.57 -31.76 -37.97
C PRO A 25 20.49 -31.34 -36.81
N ALA A 26 20.04 -30.37 -36.02
CA ALA A 26 20.68 -29.97 -34.78
C ALA A 26 20.54 -31.11 -33.76
N LEU A 27 21.57 -31.95 -33.64
CA LEU A 27 21.79 -32.72 -32.41
C LEU A 27 22.38 -31.75 -31.38
N ALA A 28 21.51 -31.22 -30.53
CA ALA A 28 21.92 -30.48 -29.34
C ALA A 28 22.53 -31.47 -28.34
N GLN A 29 23.83 -31.70 -28.47
CA GLN A 29 24.64 -32.31 -27.42
C GLN A 29 24.92 -31.23 -26.37
N GLY A 30 24.41 -31.46 -25.16
CA GLY A 30 24.55 -30.58 -24.01
C GLY A 30 26.02 -30.47 -23.59
N TRP A 31 26.61 -29.29 -23.78
CA TRP A 31 27.96 -28.95 -23.35
C TRP A 31 27.90 -28.00 -22.14
N TRP A 32 27.40 -28.51 -21.01
CA TRP A 32 27.57 -27.89 -19.70
C TRP A 32 28.21 -28.92 -18.74
N PRO A 33 29.29 -28.59 -18.02
CA PRO A 33 30.09 -29.56 -17.27
C PRO A 33 29.49 -30.03 -15.93
N TRP A 34 28.15 -29.97 -15.76
CA TRP A 34 27.48 -30.40 -14.52
C TRP A 34 26.18 -31.19 -14.74
N SER A 35 25.89 -31.66 -15.96
CA SER A 35 24.73 -32.52 -16.20
C SER A 35 25.11 -34.00 -16.18
N ASN A 36 25.52 -34.51 -15.01
CA ASN A 36 25.49 -35.94 -14.68
C ASN A 36 25.71 -36.09 -13.18
N SER A 37 24.64 -35.82 -12.43
CA SER A 37 24.44 -36.37 -11.09
C SER A 37 22.95 -36.28 -10.79
N GLU A 38 22.18 -37.25 -11.29
CA GLU A 38 20.91 -37.59 -10.66
C GLU A 38 21.24 -38.08 -9.24
N PRO A 39 20.76 -37.41 -8.17
CA PRO A 39 20.72 -38.04 -6.87
C PRO A 39 19.58 -39.05 -6.90
N GLU A 40 19.89 -40.33 -6.69
CA GLU A 40 18.91 -41.40 -6.50
C GLU A 40 17.81 -40.95 -5.53
N ARG A 41 16.59 -40.87 -6.06
CA ARG A 41 15.39 -40.57 -5.30
C ARG A 41 15.10 -41.77 -4.39
N PRO A 42 15.00 -41.62 -3.06
CA PRO A 42 14.62 -42.74 -2.21
C PRO A 42 13.17 -43.18 -2.54
N PRO A 43 12.86 -44.48 -2.41
CA PRO A 43 11.56 -45.01 -2.76
C PRO A 43 10.46 -44.41 -1.87
N ILE A 44 9.38 -43.96 -2.50
CA ILE A 44 8.17 -43.48 -1.84
C ILE A 44 7.41 -44.71 -1.34
N PRO A 45 7.05 -44.80 -0.05
CA PRO A 45 6.17 -45.86 0.42
C PRO A 45 4.74 -45.65 -0.10
N ASP A 46 4.23 -46.64 -0.85
CA ASP A 46 2.81 -46.74 -1.22
C ASP A 46 2.00 -47.21 0.00
N GLU A 47 1.50 -46.27 0.80
CA GLU A 47 0.37 -46.54 1.69
C GLU A 47 -0.66 -45.40 1.65
N PRO A 48 -1.95 -45.71 1.38
CA PRO A 48 -3.03 -44.73 1.48
C PRO A 48 -3.41 -44.50 2.95
N VAL A 49 -2.92 -43.41 3.55
CA VAL A 49 -3.42 -42.92 4.83
C VAL A 49 -4.63 -42.01 4.56
N TYR A 50 -5.78 -42.62 4.29
CA TYR A 50 -7.11 -42.13 4.69
C TYR A 50 -8.10 -43.29 4.50
N ARG A 51 -8.41 -43.99 5.59
CA ARG A 51 -9.61 -44.83 5.68
C ARG A 51 -10.77 -43.91 6.00
N GLU A 52 -11.70 -43.74 5.07
CA GLU A 52 -13.04 -43.26 5.40
C GLU A 52 -13.68 -44.23 6.42
N PRO A 53 -14.29 -43.74 7.50
CA PRO A 53 -15.12 -44.57 8.35
C PRO A 53 -16.41 -44.97 7.59
N PRO A 54 -16.96 -46.17 7.85
CA PRO A 54 -18.15 -46.67 7.15
C PRO A 54 -19.38 -45.78 7.43
N PRO A 55 -20.35 -45.74 6.50
CA PRO A 55 -21.56 -44.94 6.69
C PRO A 55 -22.36 -45.49 7.87
N ALA A 56 -22.53 -44.65 8.90
CA ALA A 56 -23.53 -44.88 9.92
C ALA A 56 -24.91 -44.78 9.26
N GLN A 57 -25.63 -45.90 9.23
CA GLN A 57 -27.06 -45.91 8.95
C GLN A 57 -27.76 -45.16 10.09
N GLY A 58 -28.20 -43.94 9.82
CA GLY A 58 -28.95 -43.12 10.75
C GLY A 58 -29.71 -42.07 9.97
N GLU A 59 -31.01 -42.04 10.16
CA GLU A 59 -32.00 -41.31 9.38
C GLU A 59 -31.66 -39.84 9.13
N SER A 60 -31.91 -39.40 7.88
CA SER A 60 -31.90 -38.01 7.48
C SER A 60 -32.91 -37.21 8.31
N PRO A 61 -32.51 -36.12 9.00
CA PRO A 61 -33.50 -35.13 9.39
C PRO A 61 -33.92 -34.38 8.13
N THR A 62 -35.22 -34.39 7.87
CA THR A 62 -35.87 -33.66 6.79
C THR A 62 -35.46 -32.19 6.82
N MET A 63 -34.89 -31.72 5.71
CA MET A 63 -34.62 -30.32 5.43
C MET A 63 -35.96 -29.56 5.39
N GLN A 64 -36.36 -28.95 6.50
CA GLN A 64 -37.43 -27.97 6.48
C GLN A 64 -36.88 -26.66 5.87
N PRO A 65 -37.55 -26.07 4.87
CA PRO A 65 -37.16 -24.77 4.35
C PRO A 65 -37.28 -23.71 5.46
N ARG A 66 -36.20 -22.95 5.64
CA ARG A 66 -36.11 -21.83 6.56
C ARG A 66 -37.05 -20.72 6.07
N PRO A 67 -37.94 -20.15 6.90
CA PRO A 67 -38.77 -19.03 6.47
C PRO A 67 -37.89 -17.80 6.19
N GLU A 68 -38.19 -17.13 5.07
CA GLU A 68 -37.54 -15.88 4.66
C GLU A 68 -37.70 -14.80 5.75
N PRO A 69 -36.65 -13.99 6.02
CA PRO A 69 -36.79 -12.84 6.91
C PRO A 69 -37.58 -11.73 6.21
N ALA A 70 -38.59 -11.21 6.89
CA ALA A 70 -39.36 -10.05 6.45
C ALA A 70 -38.45 -8.82 6.24
N PRO A 71 -38.74 -7.95 5.26
CA PRO A 71 -37.96 -6.75 5.01
C PRO A 71 -38.17 -5.76 6.17
N GLY A 72 -37.09 -5.40 6.88
CA GLY A 72 -37.12 -4.35 7.90
C GLY A 72 -36.42 -4.63 9.23
N ALA A 73 -35.77 -5.77 9.43
CA ALA A 73 -35.03 -6.03 10.67
C ALA A 73 -33.65 -5.33 10.66
N GLN A 74 -33.51 -4.31 11.51
CA GLN A 74 -32.24 -3.62 11.79
C GLN A 74 -31.21 -4.61 12.36
N MET A 75 -30.03 -4.66 11.75
CA MET A 75 -28.89 -5.39 12.31
C MET A 75 -28.47 -4.72 13.63
N PRO A 76 -28.30 -5.47 14.72
CA PRO A 76 -27.76 -4.90 15.95
C PRO A 76 -26.28 -4.48 15.72
N PRO A 77 -25.79 -3.47 16.46
CA PRO A 77 -24.40 -3.02 16.37
C PRO A 77 -23.44 -4.17 16.68
N PRO A 78 -22.18 -4.15 16.18
CA PRO A 78 -21.20 -5.18 16.49
C PRO A 78 -20.91 -5.14 17.99
N GLN A 79 -21.62 -5.99 18.73
CA GLN A 79 -21.30 -6.25 20.12
C GLN A 79 -19.89 -6.83 20.11
N SER A 80 -18.96 -6.14 20.77
CA SER A 80 -17.65 -6.68 21.10
C SER A 80 -17.88 -8.06 21.71
N ALA A 81 -17.50 -9.11 20.99
CA ALA A 81 -17.71 -10.48 21.43
C ALA A 81 -17.10 -10.62 22.84
N PRO A 82 -17.81 -11.23 23.80
CA PRO A 82 -17.24 -11.49 25.11
C PRO A 82 -15.93 -12.25 24.93
N ALA A 83 -14.93 -11.98 25.77
CA ALA A 83 -13.67 -12.71 25.79
C ALA A 83 -13.96 -14.19 26.05
N VAL A 84 -14.15 -14.97 24.98
CA VAL A 84 -14.33 -16.41 25.07
C VAL A 84 -12.97 -16.94 25.53
N ASN A 85 -12.91 -17.56 26.72
CA ASN A 85 -11.75 -18.33 27.17
C ASN A 85 -11.60 -19.59 26.28
N TRP A 86 -11.15 -19.38 25.04
CA TRP A 86 -10.84 -20.44 24.08
C TRP A 86 -9.56 -21.19 24.52
N SER A 87 -8.68 -20.54 25.30
CA SER A 87 -7.43 -21.07 25.83
C SER A 87 -7.62 -22.29 26.74
N THR A 88 -8.75 -22.37 27.44
CA THR A 88 -9.11 -23.50 28.30
C THR A 88 -9.88 -24.59 27.56
N LYS A 89 -10.43 -24.28 26.37
CA LYS A 89 -11.36 -25.17 25.65
C LYS A 89 -10.71 -25.98 24.53
N ASN A 90 -9.57 -25.53 23.98
CA ASN A 90 -8.88 -26.26 22.92
C ASN A 90 -7.34 -26.17 23.08
N PRO A 91 -6.63 -27.29 23.35
CA PRO A 91 -5.17 -27.28 23.49
C PRO A 91 -4.44 -26.82 22.23
N ILE A 92 -5.06 -26.99 21.05
CA ILE A 92 -4.50 -26.58 19.75
C ILE A 92 -4.37 -25.06 19.67
N CYS A 93 -5.39 -24.33 20.11
CA CYS A 93 -5.38 -22.87 20.08
C CYS A 93 -4.30 -22.29 20.98
N LEU A 94 -4.10 -22.86 22.17
CA LEU A 94 -3.07 -22.42 23.11
C LEU A 94 -1.66 -22.61 22.51
N GLN A 95 -1.42 -23.74 21.85
CA GLN A 95 -0.14 -24.03 21.21
C GLN A 95 0.15 -23.07 20.04
N LEU A 96 -0.85 -22.79 19.21
CA LEU A 96 -0.72 -21.86 18.08
C LEU A 96 -0.43 -20.43 18.55
N GLU A 97 -1.09 -19.98 19.61
CA GLU A 97 -0.82 -18.66 20.18
C GLU A 97 0.57 -18.54 20.79
N GLN A 98 1.03 -19.56 21.52
CA GLN A 98 2.41 -19.58 22.03
C GLN A 98 3.43 -19.46 20.89
N ARG A 99 3.16 -20.12 19.77
CA ARG A 99 4.00 -20.02 18.56
C ARG A 99 3.96 -18.62 17.95
N LEU A 100 2.78 -17.99 17.90
CA LEU A 100 2.60 -16.63 17.41
C LEU A 100 3.37 -15.61 18.26
N VAL A 101 3.33 -15.73 19.58
CA VAL A 101 4.05 -14.83 20.51
C VAL A 101 5.56 -15.02 20.35
N GLN A 102 6.04 -16.26 20.26
CA GLN A 102 7.46 -16.54 20.05
C GLN A 102 7.96 -15.96 18.72
N ASP A 103 7.18 -16.09 17.65
CA ASP A 103 7.50 -15.52 16.35
C ASP A 103 7.45 -13.99 16.37
N GLY A 104 6.45 -13.40 17.04
CA GLY A 104 6.35 -11.95 17.23
C GLY A 104 7.57 -11.36 17.95
N GLN A 105 8.11 -12.05 18.95
CA GLN A 105 9.33 -11.62 19.65
C GLN A 105 10.58 -11.69 18.75
N ARG A 106 10.70 -12.73 17.91
CA ARG A 106 11.79 -12.86 16.92
C ARG A 106 11.69 -11.76 15.86
N SER A 107 10.49 -11.52 15.35
CA SER A 107 10.25 -10.51 14.33
C SER A 107 10.49 -9.10 14.86
N SER A 108 10.10 -8.81 16.10
CA SER A 108 10.43 -7.54 16.75
C SER A 108 11.94 -7.33 16.79
N GLY A 109 12.71 -8.33 17.26
CA GLY A 109 14.17 -8.23 17.34
C GLY A 109 14.86 -8.10 15.97
N MET A 110 14.29 -8.68 14.91
CA MET A 110 14.79 -8.49 13.53
C MET A 110 14.45 -7.11 12.98
N ARG A 111 13.24 -6.60 13.23
CA ARG A 111 12.80 -5.25 12.83
C ARG A 111 13.58 -4.16 13.55
N ASP A 112 13.91 -4.36 14.83
CA ASP A 112 14.68 -3.41 15.64
C ASP A 112 16.13 -3.24 15.11
N ARG A 113 16.66 -4.22 14.36
CA ARG A 113 17.99 -4.14 13.74
C ARG A 113 17.98 -3.44 12.37
N LEU A 114 16.83 -3.29 11.74
CA LEU A 114 16.70 -2.69 10.41
C LEU A 114 17.27 -1.24 10.36
N PRO A 115 16.98 -0.35 11.33
CA PRO A 115 17.54 1.01 11.32
C PRO A 115 19.07 1.02 11.44
N ALA A 116 19.65 0.06 12.18
CA ALA A 116 21.09 -0.04 12.33
C ALA A 116 21.76 -0.50 11.02
N ILE A 117 21.13 -1.40 10.26
CA ILE A 117 21.60 -1.83 8.93
C ILE A 117 21.48 -0.68 7.92
N GLU A 118 20.37 0.05 7.93
CA GLU A 118 20.17 1.22 7.07
C GLU A 118 21.19 2.32 7.34
N ALA A 119 21.52 2.58 8.61
CA ALA A 119 22.59 3.51 8.98
C ALA A 119 23.97 3.05 8.50
N GLN A 120 24.28 1.75 8.57
CA GLN A 120 25.53 1.19 8.05
C GLN A 120 25.60 1.27 6.52
N MET A 121 24.47 1.08 5.83
CA MET A 121 24.38 1.19 4.37
C MET A 121 24.71 2.62 3.93
N GLN A 122 24.13 3.63 4.60
CA GLN A 122 24.43 5.05 4.33
C GLN A 122 25.93 5.38 4.52
N GLN A 123 26.56 4.83 5.56
CA GLN A 123 28.00 5.03 5.79
C GLN A 123 28.87 4.39 4.71
N ALA A 124 28.52 3.18 4.27
CA ALA A 124 29.25 2.50 3.20
C ALA A 124 29.07 3.19 1.84
N GLU A 125 27.90 3.78 1.59
CA GLU A 125 27.61 4.57 0.39
C GLU A 125 28.46 5.83 0.36
N GLN A 126 28.52 6.57 1.46
CA GLN A 126 29.38 7.76 1.59
C GLN A 126 30.86 7.42 1.40
N ALA A 127 31.34 6.29 1.93
CA ALA A 127 32.72 5.84 1.74
C ALA A 127 33.02 5.50 0.27
N TYR A 128 32.06 4.90 -0.44
CA TYR A 128 32.17 4.61 -1.88
C TYR A 128 32.22 5.90 -2.72
N GLU A 129 31.31 6.84 -2.44
CA GLU A 129 31.27 8.13 -3.11
C GLU A 129 32.56 8.95 -2.88
N GLN A 130 33.07 8.96 -1.64
CA GLN A 130 34.33 9.61 -1.31
C GLN A 130 35.49 9.01 -2.10
N SER A 131 35.63 7.67 -2.09
CA SER A 131 36.68 6.96 -2.84
C SER A 131 36.61 7.26 -4.33
N ARG A 132 35.39 7.31 -4.88
CA ARG A 132 35.16 7.67 -6.28
C ARG A 132 35.56 9.12 -6.57
N SER A 133 35.19 10.06 -5.70
CA SER A 133 35.56 11.48 -5.85
C SER A 133 37.07 11.70 -5.75
N ASP A 134 37.76 10.97 -4.88
CA ASP A 134 39.21 11.04 -4.74
C ASP A 134 39.93 10.46 -5.97
N LEU A 135 39.41 9.36 -6.55
CA LEU A 135 39.95 8.80 -7.80
C LEU A 135 39.84 9.80 -8.96
N GLU A 136 38.76 10.58 -9.03
CA GLU A 136 38.60 11.66 -10.02
C GLU A 136 39.53 12.83 -9.70
N ARG A 137 39.61 13.25 -8.43
CA ARG A 137 40.44 14.39 -7.98
C ARG A 137 41.95 14.19 -8.21
N PHE A 138 42.43 12.96 -8.15
CA PHE A 138 43.85 12.63 -8.37
C PHE A 138 44.17 12.17 -9.80
N ASP A 139 43.24 12.29 -10.75
CA ASP A 139 43.38 11.84 -12.15
C ASP A 139 43.91 10.40 -12.25
N CYS A 140 43.36 9.52 -11.40
CA CYS A 140 43.77 8.12 -11.31
C CYS A 140 43.33 7.29 -12.51
N TYR A 141 42.45 7.81 -13.37
CA TYR A 141 41.99 7.12 -14.57
C TYR A 141 42.61 7.73 -15.83
N GLU A 142 43.22 6.87 -16.64
CA GLU A 142 43.60 7.19 -18.00
C GLU A 142 42.49 6.75 -18.95
N TYR A 143 42.07 7.65 -19.83
CA TYR A 143 41.10 7.36 -20.87
C TYR A 143 41.85 7.05 -22.16
N PHE A 144 41.83 5.81 -22.61
CA PHE A 144 42.38 5.40 -23.90
C PHE A 144 41.27 4.80 -24.74
N ILE A 145 40.88 5.52 -25.82
CA ILE A 145 39.87 5.14 -26.85
C ILE A 145 38.79 4.19 -26.30
N PHE A 146 37.75 4.78 -25.69
CA PHE A 146 36.58 4.13 -25.06
C PHE A 146 36.85 3.24 -23.83
N SER A 147 38.10 3.04 -23.41
CA SER A 147 38.43 2.30 -22.20
C SER A 147 38.90 3.24 -21.07
N LYS A 148 38.47 2.93 -19.84
CA LYS A 148 38.89 3.60 -18.60
C LYS A 148 39.85 2.67 -17.89
N THR A 149 41.14 3.01 -17.86
CA THR A 149 42.18 2.20 -17.21
C THR A 149 42.67 2.89 -15.95
N LEU A 150 42.92 2.13 -14.88
CA LEU A 150 43.45 2.67 -13.63
C LEU A 150 44.97 2.87 -13.74
N ARG A 151 45.48 4.06 -13.40
CA ARG A 151 46.91 4.31 -13.29
C ARG A 151 47.51 3.43 -12.19
N ARG A 152 48.64 2.79 -12.52
CA ARG A 152 49.31 1.81 -11.65
C ARG A 152 50.15 2.44 -10.52
N SER A 153 49.73 3.60 -10.00
CA SER A 153 50.37 4.23 -8.84
C SER A 153 49.86 3.60 -7.55
N ARG A 154 50.71 3.53 -6.51
CA ARG A 154 50.33 2.91 -5.23
C ARG A 154 49.09 3.57 -4.63
N ARG A 155 49.04 4.91 -4.64
CA ARG A 155 47.89 5.69 -4.16
C ARG A 155 46.60 5.38 -4.92
N CYS A 156 46.65 5.31 -6.25
CA CYS A 156 45.46 5.03 -7.05
C CYS A 156 44.97 3.59 -6.89
N VAL A 157 45.89 2.64 -6.72
CA VAL A 157 45.55 1.24 -6.42
C VAL A 157 44.90 1.12 -5.04
N ASP A 158 45.45 1.79 -4.02
CA ASP A 158 44.90 1.77 -2.66
C ASP A 158 43.49 2.38 -2.60
N LEU A 159 43.26 3.52 -3.29
CA LEU A 159 41.93 4.14 -3.38
C LEU A 159 40.92 3.29 -4.15
N ALA A 160 41.34 2.63 -5.24
CA ALA A 160 40.48 1.73 -5.99
C ALA A 160 40.07 0.51 -5.17
N GLN A 161 40.99 -0.05 -4.37
CA GLN A 161 40.69 -1.14 -3.45
C GLN A 161 39.67 -0.72 -2.39
N GLN A 162 39.86 0.46 -1.78
CA GLN A 162 38.90 0.99 -0.80
C GLN A 162 37.48 1.16 -1.39
N GLY A 163 37.37 1.63 -2.64
CA GLY A 163 36.08 1.75 -3.32
C GLY A 163 35.42 0.38 -3.58
N GLU A 164 36.19 -0.62 -4.01
CA GLU A 164 35.66 -1.97 -4.21
C GLU A 164 35.25 -2.64 -2.89
N ASP A 165 36.00 -2.42 -1.81
CA ASP A 165 35.65 -2.93 -0.48
C ASP A 165 34.36 -2.29 0.06
N ALA A 166 34.19 -0.98 -0.12
CA ALA A 166 32.96 -0.27 0.23
C ALA A 166 31.76 -0.81 -0.56
N ARG A 167 31.94 -1.07 -1.86
CA ARG A 167 30.90 -1.65 -2.72
C ARG A 167 30.51 -3.07 -2.29
N ARG A 168 31.48 -3.92 -1.93
CA ARG A 168 31.21 -5.27 -1.42
C ARG A 168 30.39 -5.21 -0.14
N ARG A 169 30.78 -4.32 0.79
CA ARG A 169 30.06 -4.11 2.04
C ARG A 169 28.62 -3.64 1.82
N LEU A 170 28.39 -2.75 0.84
CA LEU A 170 27.04 -2.35 0.44
C LEU A 170 26.21 -3.55 0.00
N SER A 171 26.73 -4.37 -0.92
CA SER A 171 26.01 -5.56 -1.41
C SER A 171 25.71 -6.56 -0.29
N GLU A 172 26.58 -6.69 0.71
CA GLU A 172 26.36 -7.54 1.87
C GLU A 172 25.24 -6.99 2.76
N LEU A 173 25.24 -5.68 3.05
CA LEU A 173 24.21 -5.03 3.85
C LEU A 173 22.84 -5.06 3.15
N GLU A 174 22.81 -4.86 1.84
CA GLU A 174 21.61 -5.02 1.03
C GLU A 174 21.06 -6.44 1.10
N ALA A 175 21.91 -7.45 0.98
CA ALA A 175 21.51 -8.85 1.11
C ALA A 175 20.96 -9.15 2.52
N GLN A 176 21.57 -8.62 3.58
CA GLN A 176 21.06 -8.75 4.95
C GLN A 176 19.71 -8.04 5.13
N ARG A 177 19.56 -6.84 4.57
CA ARG A 177 18.29 -6.10 4.57
C ARG A 177 17.21 -6.90 3.85
N GLN A 178 17.52 -7.40 2.66
CA GLN A 178 16.61 -8.22 1.88
C GLN A 178 16.23 -9.49 2.65
N GLN A 179 17.16 -10.15 3.34
CA GLN A 179 16.84 -11.31 4.17
C GLN A 179 15.90 -10.96 5.33
N ILE A 180 15.99 -9.79 5.96
CA ILE A 180 15.05 -9.37 7.01
C ILE A 180 13.66 -9.05 6.43
N VAL A 181 13.62 -8.50 5.21
CA VAL A 181 12.37 -8.15 4.53
C VAL A 181 11.72 -9.37 3.86
N SER A 182 12.53 -10.29 3.35
CA SER A 182 12.14 -11.46 2.54
C SER A 182 12.14 -12.77 3.34
N SER A 183 12.72 -12.80 4.54
CA SER A 183 12.49 -13.92 5.44
C SER A 183 10.98 -14.03 5.56
N GLY A 184 10.45 -15.19 5.23
CA GLY A 184 9.02 -15.49 5.23
C GLY A 184 8.41 -15.46 6.63
N GLU A 185 8.88 -14.60 7.52
CA GLU A 185 8.36 -14.37 8.87
C GLU A 185 6.97 -13.73 8.79
N ARG A 186 6.71 -12.87 7.79
CA ARG A 186 5.33 -12.44 7.49
C ARG A 186 4.47 -13.62 7.03
N SER A 187 4.92 -14.42 6.07
CA SER A 187 4.16 -15.59 5.61
C SER A 187 3.94 -16.61 6.72
N TYR A 188 4.92 -16.85 7.58
CA TYR A 188 4.84 -17.82 8.67
C TYR A 188 3.87 -17.35 9.78
N ARG A 189 3.93 -16.08 10.16
CA ARG A 189 2.96 -15.47 11.07
C ARG A 189 1.55 -15.54 10.50
N ASP A 190 1.39 -15.20 9.23
CA ASP A 190 0.09 -15.19 8.56
C ASP A 190 -0.48 -16.61 8.44
N ASP A 191 0.36 -17.62 8.22
CA ASP A 191 -0.04 -19.02 8.25
C ASP A 191 -0.52 -19.43 9.65
N ILE A 192 0.17 -19.02 10.73
CA ILE A 192 -0.28 -19.28 12.11
C ILE A 192 -1.63 -18.59 12.38
N VAL A 193 -1.82 -17.34 11.96
CA VAL A 193 -3.08 -16.62 12.11
C VAL A 193 -4.21 -17.28 11.31
N ARG A 194 -3.92 -17.77 10.10
CA ARG A 194 -4.87 -18.53 9.29
C ARG A 194 -5.26 -19.84 9.96
N GLU A 195 -4.33 -20.56 10.57
CA GLU A 195 -4.62 -21.78 11.35
C GLU A 195 -5.45 -21.47 12.62
N LEU A 196 -5.15 -20.37 13.31
CA LEU A 196 -5.97 -19.90 14.43
C LEU A 196 -7.40 -19.57 14.00
N ALA A 197 -7.56 -18.96 12.82
CA ALA A 197 -8.87 -18.65 12.24
C ALA A 197 -9.64 -19.93 11.85
N ARG A 198 -8.99 -20.91 11.21
CA ARG A 198 -9.59 -22.21 10.83
C ARG A 198 -10.12 -22.99 12.03
N ASN A 199 -9.41 -22.91 13.16
CA ASN A 199 -9.78 -23.60 14.40
C ASN A 199 -10.72 -22.77 15.29
N ASN A 200 -11.22 -21.63 14.82
CA ASN A 200 -12.08 -20.71 15.55
C ASN A 200 -11.51 -20.31 16.93
N CYS A 201 -10.19 -20.12 17.03
CA CYS A 201 -9.50 -19.76 18.26
C CYS A 201 -9.75 -18.30 18.70
N GLY A 202 -10.59 -17.54 17.98
CA GLY A 202 -10.99 -16.19 18.36
C GLY A 202 -11.58 -15.41 17.20
N ALA A 203 -12.57 -14.55 17.48
CA ALA A 203 -13.18 -13.69 16.44
C ALA A 203 -12.16 -12.73 15.80
N ASN A 204 -11.17 -12.29 16.57
CA ASN A 204 -10.12 -11.39 16.10
C ASN A 204 -9.23 -12.05 15.03
N TYR A 205 -8.85 -13.32 15.21
CA TYR A 205 -8.05 -14.05 14.23
C TYR A 205 -8.81 -14.32 12.94
N VAL A 206 -10.11 -14.62 13.05
CA VAL A 206 -10.98 -14.81 11.88
C VAL A 206 -11.13 -13.52 11.09
N GLN A 207 -11.22 -12.36 11.76
CA GLN A 207 -11.26 -11.06 11.09
C GLN A 207 -9.91 -10.70 10.45
N GLU A 208 -8.80 -10.98 11.15
CA GLU A 208 -7.45 -10.69 10.65
C GLU A 208 -7.10 -11.56 9.42
N ALA A 209 -7.40 -12.86 9.46
CA ALA A 209 -7.22 -13.75 8.31
C ALA A 209 -7.99 -13.29 7.06
N ARG A 210 -9.21 -12.75 7.24
CA ARG A 210 -10.00 -12.20 6.13
C ARG A 210 -9.38 -10.94 5.51
N ARG A 211 -8.67 -10.12 6.29
CA ARG A 211 -7.96 -8.95 5.75
C ARG A 211 -6.81 -9.41 4.84
N TYR A 212 -6.03 -10.39 5.30
CA TYR A 212 -4.89 -10.91 4.54
C TYR A 212 -5.30 -11.58 3.22
N ASP A 213 -6.39 -12.34 3.20
CA ASP A 213 -6.84 -12.99 1.97
C ASP A 213 -7.28 -11.94 0.91
N ARG A 214 -7.84 -10.79 1.34
CA ARG A 214 -8.19 -9.66 0.46
C ARG A 214 -6.95 -8.94 -0.09
N ASP A 215 -5.94 -8.70 0.75
CA ASP A 215 -4.68 -8.05 0.32
C ASP A 215 -3.88 -8.94 -0.64
N ARG A 216 -3.88 -10.26 -0.41
CA ARG A 216 -3.25 -11.24 -1.30
C ARG A 216 -3.95 -11.31 -2.66
N GLU A 217 -5.27 -11.24 -2.71
CA GLU A 217 -6.02 -11.15 -3.98
C GLU A 217 -5.64 -9.87 -4.74
N SER A 218 -5.51 -8.72 -4.07
CA SER A 218 -5.05 -7.47 -4.70
C SER A 218 -3.58 -7.48 -5.14
N SER A 219 -2.74 -8.32 -4.52
CA SER A 219 -1.31 -8.45 -4.83
C SER A 219 -1.01 -9.52 -5.90
N ILE A 220 -1.93 -10.46 -6.12
CA ILE A 220 -1.80 -11.53 -7.13
C ILE A 220 -2.22 -11.07 -8.53
N TRP A 221 -3.17 -10.13 -8.64
CA TRP A 221 -3.64 -9.60 -9.93
C TRP A 221 -2.85 -8.38 -10.45
N GLN A 222 -1.67 -8.08 -9.89
CA GLN A 222 -0.79 -7.00 -10.36
C GLN A 222 0.45 -7.50 -11.13
N ASP A 223 0.59 -8.80 -11.37
CA ASP A 223 1.74 -9.37 -12.07
C ASP A 223 1.44 -9.89 -13.50
N GLU A 224 0.19 -10.23 -13.84
CA GLU A 224 -0.09 -10.84 -15.15
C GLU A 224 -1.17 -10.09 -15.96
N GLY A 225 -0.70 -9.18 -16.82
CA GLY A 225 -1.55 -8.38 -17.69
C GLY A 225 -0.76 -7.60 -18.74
N GLU A 226 -0.04 -8.33 -19.58
CA GLU A 226 0.37 -7.99 -20.95
C GLU A 226 1.09 -6.64 -21.21
N SER A 227 2.36 -6.80 -21.57
CA SER A 227 3.23 -5.87 -22.27
C SER A 227 2.52 -4.87 -23.19
N SER A 228 2.49 -3.61 -22.77
CA SER A 228 2.53 -2.47 -23.67
C SER A 228 3.66 -1.54 -23.24
N PHE A 229 4.80 -1.74 -23.91
CA PHE A 229 5.95 -0.86 -24.05
C PHE A 229 5.87 0.49 -23.31
N SER A 230 6.30 0.52 -22.05
CA SER A 230 6.69 1.76 -21.38
C SER A 230 8.20 1.94 -21.54
N SER A 231 8.58 2.49 -22.69
CA SER A 231 9.94 2.98 -22.92
C SER A 231 10.32 4.02 -21.86
N PRO A 232 11.55 4.01 -21.31
CA PRO A 232 12.03 4.96 -20.29
C PRO A 232 12.11 6.45 -20.70
N TRP A 233 11.55 6.84 -21.84
CA TRP A 233 11.67 8.19 -22.44
C TRP A 233 10.32 8.75 -22.87
N ASN A 234 9.35 8.82 -21.96
CA ASN A 234 8.14 9.63 -22.15
C ASN A 234 7.97 10.60 -20.96
N PRO A 235 8.31 11.90 -21.11
CA PRO A 235 8.24 12.88 -20.02
C PRO A 235 6.80 13.34 -19.68
N PHE A 236 5.78 12.60 -20.12
CA PHE A 236 4.36 12.89 -19.87
C PHE A 236 3.61 11.71 -19.21
N SER A 237 4.29 10.67 -18.74
CA SER A 237 3.68 9.54 -17.98
C SER A 237 4.24 9.40 -16.56
N GLY A 238 4.83 10.45 -16.00
CA GLY A 238 5.17 10.50 -14.59
C GLY A 238 4.09 11.29 -13.86
N THR A 239 3.15 10.62 -13.18
CA THR A 239 2.46 11.08 -11.94
C THR A 239 1.17 10.30 -11.66
N HIS A 240 1.18 8.96 -11.61
CA HIS A 240 0.17 8.25 -10.81
C HIS A 240 0.80 7.11 -10.02
N SER A 241 1.97 7.35 -9.43
CA SER A 241 2.34 6.64 -8.21
C SER A 241 1.38 7.11 -7.13
N SER A 242 0.38 6.28 -6.78
CA SER A 242 -0.42 6.41 -5.55
C SER A 242 -0.68 7.86 -5.11
N ALA A 243 -1.37 8.65 -5.95
CA ALA A 243 -1.78 9.99 -5.57
C ALA A 243 -2.78 9.90 -4.42
N THR A 244 -2.26 10.02 -3.19
CA THR A 244 -3.08 10.13 -1.99
C THR A 244 -3.63 11.54 -1.89
N TYR A 245 -4.72 11.70 -1.16
CA TYR A 245 -5.33 13.00 -0.93
C TYR A 245 -5.26 13.37 0.54
N ARG A 246 -5.17 14.67 0.80
CA ARG A 246 -5.47 15.27 2.09
C ARG A 246 -6.89 15.77 2.05
N THR A 247 -7.69 15.40 3.04
CA THR A 247 -9.05 15.89 3.20
C THR A 247 -9.10 16.84 4.40
N VAL A 248 -9.84 17.93 4.23
CA VAL A 248 -9.96 19.02 5.19
C VAL A 248 -11.43 19.43 5.28
N CYS A 249 -11.90 19.67 6.49
CA CYS A 249 -13.27 20.12 6.72
C CYS A 249 -13.26 21.64 6.79
N VAL A 250 -14.02 22.29 5.91
CA VAL A 250 -14.14 23.74 5.79
C VAL A 250 -15.48 24.18 6.34
N ARG A 251 -15.46 25.11 7.28
CA ARG A 251 -16.66 25.75 7.83
C ARG A 251 -17.10 26.90 6.94
N LEU A 252 -18.34 26.85 6.45
CA LEU A 252 -18.81 27.74 5.39
C LEU A 252 -19.03 29.19 5.85
N CYS A 253 -19.24 29.41 7.15
CA CYS A 253 -19.57 30.74 7.66
C CYS A 253 -18.35 31.67 7.87
N ASP A 254 -17.15 31.13 8.07
CA ASP A 254 -15.91 31.90 8.24
C ASP A 254 -14.69 31.38 7.45
N GLY A 255 -14.88 30.29 6.68
CA GLY A 255 -13.83 29.66 5.89
C GLY A 255 -12.74 28.98 6.72
N TYR A 256 -12.93 28.79 8.02
CA TYR A 256 -11.95 28.05 8.82
C TYR A 256 -11.89 26.58 8.38
N TYR A 257 -10.69 26.02 8.31
CA TYR A 257 -10.50 24.62 7.94
C TYR A 257 -9.64 23.86 8.95
N PHE A 258 -9.96 22.57 9.12
CA PHE A 258 -9.17 21.65 9.93
C PHE A 258 -9.00 20.31 9.20
N PRO A 259 -7.88 19.59 9.40
CA PRO A 259 -7.63 18.32 8.71
C PRO A 259 -8.61 17.23 9.19
N VAL A 260 -9.09 16.43 8.25
CA VAL A 260 -9.83 15.19 8.52
C VAL A 260 -8.88 14.00 8.35
N SER A 261 -8.31 13.84 7.14
CA SER A 261 -7.33 12.78 6.84
C SER A 261 -6.10 13.36 6.15
N PHE A 262 -4.91 12.96 6.59
CA PHE A 262 -3.62 13.42 6.02
C PHE A 262 -3.17 12.65 4.78
N SER A 263 -3.72 11.46 4.57
CA SER A 263 -3.47 10.59 3.43
C SER A 263 -4.65 9.64 3.31
N THR A 264 -5.42 9.76 2.25
CA THR A 264 -6.61 8.94 2.02
C THR A 264 -6.84 8.73 0.52
N LEU A 265 -7.68 7.76 0.19
CA LEU A 265 -8.10 7.44 -1.17
C LEU A 265 -9.52 8.00 -1.41
N PRO A 266 -9.89 8.29 -2.67
CA PRO A 266 -11.24 8.78 -3.00
C PRO A 266 -12.39 7.92 -2.48
N SER A 267 -12.17 6.61 -2.32
CA SER A 267 -13.14 5.67 -1.75
C SER A 267 -13.56 5.97 -0.31
N HIS A 268 -12.79 6.77 0.43
CA HIS A 268 -13.07 7.15 1.81
C HIS A 268 -13.61 8.58 1.96
N PHE A 269 -13.79 9.33 0.86
CA PHE A 269 -14.24 10.71 0.93
C PHE A 269 -15.64 10.87 1.54
N GLU A 270 -16.55 9.92 1.31
CA GLU A 270 -17.88 9.96 1.95
C GLU A 270 -17.78 9.82 3.47
N GLN A 271 -16.94 8.92 3.97
CA GLN A 271 -16.70 8.75 5.40
C GLN A 271 -16.06 10.00 6.01
N ASP A 272 -15.10 10.59 5.32
CA ASP A 272 -14.48 11.84 5.73
C ASP A 272 -15.48 13.01 5.71
N ALA A 273 -16.44 13.03 4.77
CA ALA A 273 -17.47 14.06 4.69
C ALA A 273 -18.47 13.96 5.86
N GLU A 274 -18.88 12.75 6.23
CA GLU A 274 -19.71 12.51 7.41
C GLU A 274 -18.98 12.87 8.71
N ALA A 275 -17.69 12.51 8.81
CA ALA A 275 -16.84 12.91 9.94
C ALA A 275 -16.66 14.43 10.04
N CYS A 276 -16.56 15.12 8.90
CA CYS A 276 -16.52 16.59 8.85
C CYS A 276 -17.81 17.21 9.41
N GLN A 277 -18.97 16.75 8.95
CA GLN A 277 -20.27 17.30 9.35
C GLN A 277 -20.60 17.01 10.82
N SER A 278 -20.27 15.82 11.33
CA SER A 278 -20.53 15.46 12.73
C SER A 278 -19.67 16.21 13.74
N LYS A 279 -18.53 16.77 13.32
CA LYS A 279 -17.59 17.48 14.20
C LYS A 279 -17.95 18.94 14.44
N CYS A 280 -18.87 19.52 13.66
CA CYS A 280 -19.20 20.93 13.74
C CYS A 280 -20.70 21.18 13.76
N ALA A 281 -21.15 21.95 14.74
CA ALA A 281 -22.51 22.48 14.78
C ALA A 281 -22.81 23.44 13.60
N ALA A 282 -21.83 24.25 13.22
CA ALA A 282 -21.88 25.13 12.05
C ALA A 282 -21.83 24.35 10.72
N PRO A 283 -22.47 24.86 9.64
CA PRO A 283 -22.43 24.21 8.33
C PRO A 283 -20.99 24.10 7.83
N ALA A 284 -20.57 22.87 7.54
CA ALA A 284 -19.25 22.54 7.08
C ALA A 284 -19.29 21.56 5.89
N GLU A 285 -18.30 21.66 5.02
CA GLU A 285 -18.16 20.86 3.82
C GLU A 285 -16.73 20.31 3.71
N LEU A 286 -16.60 19.11 3.16
CA LEU A 286 -15.30 18.47 2.92
C LEU A 286 -14.65 19.06 1.67
N TYR A 287 -13.38 19.41 1.78
CA TYR A 287 -12.51 19.77 0.67
C TYR A 287 -11.33 18.80 0.63
N TYR A 288 -10.75 18.62 -0.55
CA TYR A 288 -9.58 17.76 -0.71
C TYR A 288 -8.55 18.36 -1.67
N TYR A 289 -7.29 17.98 -1.51
CA TYR A 289 -6.20 18.31 -2.43
C TYR A 289 -5.15 17.19 -2.46
N GLN A 290 -4.33 17.18 -3.51
CA GLN A 290 -3.36 16.11 -3.74
C GLN A 290 -2.20 16.13 -2.73
N ASN A 291 -1.77 14.96 -2.30
CA ASN A 291 -0.64 14.77 -1.39
C ASN A 291 0.40 13.84 -2.05
N PRO A 292 1.68 14.24 -2.13
CA PRO A 292 2.29 15.50 -1.70
C PRO A 292 2.13 16.63 -2.75
N GLY A 293 2.46 17.87 -2.37
CA GLY A 293 2.74 18.98 -3.31
C GLY A 293 1.61 19.99 -3.55
N ALA A 294 0.36 19.69 -3.20
CA ALA A 294 -0.71 20.67 -3.21
C ALA A 294 -0.98 21.25 -1.80
N ALA A 295 -1.70 22.37 -1.76
CA ALA A 295 -2.05 23.10 -0.55
C ALA A 295 -3.53 23.51 -0.56
N MET A 296 -3.98 24.14 0.54
CA MET A 296 -5.38 24.48 0.76
C MET A 296 -5.98 25.39 -0.33
N ASP A 297 -5.19 26.29 -0.89
CA ASP A 297 -5.56 27.18 -2.00
C ASP A 297 -5.94 26.42 -3.28
N GLN A 298 -5.46 25.18 -3.43
CA GLN A 298 -5.76 24.29 -4.56
C GLN A 298 -6.81 23.22 -4.20
N SER A 299 -7.44 23.35 -3.03
CA SER A 299 -8.44 22.37 -2.60
C SER A 299 -9.78 22.57 -3.28
N ILE A 300 -10.49 21.46 -3.49
CA ILE A 300 -11.77 21.40 -4.20
C ILE A 300 -12.81 20.79 -3.26
N ALA A 301 -14.01 21.35 -3.25
CA ALA A 301 -15.15 20.85 -2.51
C ALA A 301 -15.55 19.47 -3.02
N PHE A 302 -15.75 18.52 -2.11
CA PHE A 302 -16.12 17.16 -2.46
C PHE A 302 -17.47 17.10 -3.20
N ARG A 303 -18.48 17.84 -2.72
CA ARG A 303 -19.85 17.76 -3.28
C ARG A 303 -20.05 18.69 -4.48
N THR A 304 -19.64 19.95 -4.35
CA THR A 304 -19.89 20.96 -5.39
C THR A 304 -18.81 21.03 -6.46
N GLN A 305 -17.65 20.42 -6.22
CA GLN A 305 -16.47 20.51 -7.09
C GLN A 305 -15.98 21.96 -7.32
N GLU A 306 -16.34 22.87 -6.42
CA GLU A 306 -15.89 24.25 -6.44
C GLU A 306 -14.54 24.41 -5.71
N PRO A 307 -13.64 25.28 -6.20
CA PRO A 307 -12.37 25.53 -5.52
C PRO A 307 -12.60 26.29 -4.23
N TYR A 308 -11.83 26.01 -3.18
CA TYR A 308 -11.97 26.70 -1.89
C TYR A 308 -11.82 28.23 -2.01
N THR A 309 -11.05 28.71 -2.98
CA THR A 309 -10.87 30.15 -3.26
C THR A 309 -12.11 30.83 -3.84
N SER A 310 -13.11 30.11 -4.38
CA SER A 310 -14.37 30.71 -4.83
C SER A 310 -15.32 31.02 -3.67
N LEU A 311 -15.11 30.41 -2.49
CA LEU A 311 -15.93 30.64 -1.32
C LEU A 311 -15.77 32.09 -0.84
N LYS A 312 -16.89 32.82 -0.71
CA LYS A 312 -16.87 34.23 -0.25
C LYS A 312 -16.18 34.44 1.09
N THR A 313 -16.20 33.42 1.95
CA THR A 313 -15.62 33.41 3.29
C THR A 313 -14.22 32.80 3.32
N ALA A 314 -13.63 32.41 2.18
CA ALA A 314 -12.31 31.80 2.11
C ALA A 314 -11.25 32.63 2.85
N PHE A 315 -10.50 31.97 3.73
CA PHE A 315 -9.45 32.54 4.56
C PHE A 315 -9.86 33.72 5.47
N ARG A 316 -11.17 33.98 5.64
CA ARG A 316 -11.67 35.08 6.47
C ARG A 316 -11.24 34.93 7.93
N TYR A 317 -11.25 33.71 8.45
CA TYR A 317 -10.77 33.36 9.80
C TYR A 317 -9.34 33.83 10.11
N ARG A 318 -8.50 34.10 9.09
CA ARG A 318 -7.12 34.60 9.29
C ARG A 318 -7.09 36.09 9.64
N LYS A 319 -8.16 36.84 9.34
CA LYS A 319 -8.23 38.29 9.53
C LYS A 319 -9.12 38.68 10.71
N GLU A 320 -10.22 37.95 10.92
CA GLU A 320 -11.18 38.23 11.98
C GLU A 320 -11.85 36.96 12.51
N LEU A 321 -12.27 37.02 13.77
CA LEU A 321 -13.04 35.96 14.41
C LEU A 321 -14.54 36.27 14.29
N VAL A 322 -15.27 35.47 13.53
CA VAL A 322 -16.72 35.62 13.34
C VAL A 322 -17.45 35.03 14.55
N LYS A 323 -18.17 35.86 15.32
CA LYS A 323 -18.98 35.41 16.46
C LYS A 323 -20.18 34.59 15.97
N GLY A 324 -20.54 33.54 16.70
CA GLY A 324 -21.64 32.63 16.32
C GLY A 324 -21.24 31.56 15.29
N CYS A 325 -20.02 31.62 14.77
CA CYS A 325 -19.42 30.55 13.98
C CYS A 325 -18.51 29.73 14.88
N SER A 326 -18.89 28.50 15.20
CA SER A 326 -18.01 27.54 15.89
C SER A 326 -18.41 26.10 15.58
N CYS A 327 -17.46 25.18 15.72
CA CYS A 327 -17.76 23.75 15.72
C CYS A 327 -18.33 23.26 17.05
N LYS A 328 -18.16 24.06 18.12
CA LYS A 328 -18.77 23.78 19.42
C LYS A 328 -20.20 24.30 19.46
N GLU A 329 -21.11 23.44 19.88
CA GLU A 329 -22.54 23.76 20.01
C GLU A 329 -22.78 25.01 20.86
N ALA A 330 -22.12 25.13 22.02
CA ALA A 330 -22.31 26.24 22.95
C ALA A 330 -21.89 27.63 22.40
N GLU A 331 -21.12 27.66 21.32
CA GLU A 331 -20.60 28.88 20.70
C GLU A 331 -21.26 29.16 19.32
N TYR A 332 -22.02 28.20 18.79
CA TYR A 332 -22.69 28.31 17.51
C TYR A 332 -24.03 29.03 17.67
N VAL A 333 -24.26 30.04 16.83
CA VAL A 333 -25.54 30.74 16.75
C VAL A 333 -26.03 30.60 15.30
N PRO A 334 -27.12 29.84 15.06
CA PRO A 334 -27.70 29.72 13.73
C PRO A 334 -28.07 31.11 13.18
N ALA A 335 -27.89 31.32 11.88
CA ALA A 335 -28.22 32.60 11.23
C ALA A 335 -29.71 33.01 11.37
N ASP A 336 -30.58 32.04 11.66
CA ASP A 336 -32.02 32.24 11.85
C ASP A 336 -32.45 32.37 13.33
N ALA A 337 -31.50 32.40 14.26
CA ALA A 337 -31.82 32.64 15.67
C ALA A 337 -32.21 34.11 15.87
N PRO A 338 -33.40 34.42 16.44
CA PRO A 338 -33.74 35.79 16.79
C PRO A 338 -32.67 36.31 17.76
N ALA A 339 -32.19 37.53 17.53
CA ALA A 339 -31.23 38.20 18.41
C ALA A 339 -31.85 38.38 19.81
N GLY A 340 -31.74 37.36 20.64
CA GLY A 340 -32.23 37.32 22.01
C GLY A 340 -31.20 37.94 22.92
N ASP A 341 -31.55 39.08 23.50
CA ASP A 341 -30.76 39.78 24.51
C ASP A 341 -30.28 38.83 25.61
N GLY A 342 -29.00 38.99 25.98
CA GLY A 342 -28.32 38.12 26.91
C GLY A 342 -29.02 38.00 28.26
N LYS A 343 -29.65 36.85 28.49
CA LYS A 343 -29.78 36.27 29.82
C LYS A 343 -29.45 34.79 29.74
N ARG A 344 -28.32 34.42 30.36
CA ARG A 344 -28.03 33.05 30.77
C ARG A 344 -29.17 32.57 31.65
N ALA A 345 -29.88 31.54 31.21
CA ALA A 345 -30.75 30.73 32.06
C ALA A 345 -30.22 29.29 31.98
N ASP A 346 -29.62 28.85 33.09
CA ASP A 346 -29.40 27.44 33.39
C ASP A 346 -30.77 26.75 33.45
N THR A 347 -31.14 26.02 32.41
CA THR A 347 -32.18 24.99 32.51
C THR A 347 -31.87 23.84 31.56
N GLY A 348 -31.50 22.70 32.14
CA GLY A 348 -31.93 21.35 31.78
C GLY A 348 -31.80 20.93 30.31
N ALA A 349 -30.84 20.05 30.06
CA ALA A 349 -30.68 19.27 28.85
C ALA A 349 -32.00 18.64 28.35
N THR A 350 -32.54 19.20 27.27
CA THR A 350 -33.35 18.47 26.29
C THR A 350 -32.56 18.49 24.99
N THR A 351 -32.08 17.31 24.62
CA THR A 351 -31.21 17.04 23.49
C THR A 351 -31.88 17.42 22.16
N GLY A 352 -31.23 18.30 21.38
CA GLY A 352 -31.73 18.85 20.11
C GLY A 352 -31.94 17.86 18.94
N TRP A 353 -31.99 16.54 19.19
CA TRP A 353 -32.42 15.58 18.16
C TRP A 353 -33.94 15.54 17.99
N GLU A 354 -34.71 15.84 19.05
CA GLU A 354 -36.19 15.86 18.98
C GLU A 354 -36.69 17.03 18.12
N ALA A 355 -36.06 18.20 18.21
CA ALA A 355 -36.46 19.39 17.45
C ALA A 355 -36.26 19.25 15.93
N ARG A 356 -35.29 18.46 15.47
CA ARG A 356 -35.11 18.18 14.03
C ARG A 356 -36.19 17.23 13.49
N SER A 357 -36.67 16.29 14.29
CA SER A 357 -37.71 15.35 13.87
C SER A 357 -39.08 16.00 13.66
N GLU A 358 -39.40 17.06 14.40
CA GLU A 358 -40.67 17.79 14.24
C GLU A 358 -40.69 18.66 12.98
N ILE A 359 -39.55 19.23 12.58
CA ILE A 359 -39.43 20.05 11.36
C ILE A 359 -39.52 19.19 10.09
N GLU A 360 -38.95 17.98 10.09
CA GLU A 360 -39.10 17.05 8.95
C GLU A 360 -40.52 16.49 8.82
N ALA A 361 -41.26 16.34 9.93
CA ALA A 361 -42.65 15.87 9.91
C ALA A 361 -43.66 16.90 9.37
N GLN A 362 -43.35 18.21 9.46
CA GLN A 362 -44.21 19.27 8.92
C GLN A 362 -44.04 19.49 7.41
N ASN A 363 -42.88 19.16 6.85
CA ASN A 363 -42.57 19.41 5.44
C ASN A 363 -43.05 18.28 4.49
N GLN A 364 -43.75 17.28 5.02
CA GLN A 364 -44.30 16.13 4.28
C GLN A 364 -45.85 16.09 4.24
N ARG A 365 -46.53 17.21 4.56
CA ARG A 365 -47.99 17.34 4.43
C ARG A 365 -48.41 18.26 3.29
#